data_AF-A0A7C6WVC0-F1
#
_entry.id   AF-A0A7C6WVC0-F1
#
_cell.length_a   1.000
_cell.length_b   1.000
_cell.length_c   1.000
_cell.angle_alpha   90.00
_cell.angle_beta   90.00
_cell.angle_gamma   90.00
#
_symmetry.space_group_name_H-M   'P 1'
#
loop_
_entity.id
_entity.type
_entity.pdbx_description
1 polymer ?
#
loop_
_entity_poly.entity_id
_entity_poly.type
_entity_poly.pdbx_seq_one_letter_code
_entity_poly.pdbx_strand_id
1 'polypeptide(L)'
;MLKDEIIRIFSELSSRLLSNNDECAIDTPQIQLTDEIKKAYQDWVRAQKYFQWVCDPELVDHAIFQEEAARKKYIYLLNKAKNQGISIEWNK
;
A
#
# COMPACT_ATOMS: atom_id res chain seq x y z
N MET A 1 0.04 5.55 -45.03
CA MET A 1 -0.88 6.72 -45.09
C MET A 1 -1.83 6.76 -43.90
N LEU A 2 -2.81 5.86 -43.76
CA LEU A 2 -3.79 5.95 -42.65
C LEU A 2 -3.20 5.64 -41.26
N LYS A 3 -2.20 4.75 -41.18
CA LYS A 3 -1.50 4.39 -39.93
C LYS A 3 -0.65 5.53 -39.39
N ASP A 4 -0.02 6.29 -40.28
CA ASP A 4 0.88 7.40 -39.92
C ASP A 4 0.08 8.58 -39.36
N GLU A 5 -1.14 8.77 -39.87
CA GLU A 5 -2.07 9.79 -39.39
C GLU A 5 -2.65 9.44 -38.01
N ILE A 6 -3.00 8.17 -37.78
CA ILE A 6 -3.45 7.70 -36.46
C ILE A 6 -2.34 7.84 -35.41
N ILE A 7 -1.10 7.49 -35.77
CA ILE A 7 0.04 7.62 -34.86
C ILE A 7 0.27 9.09 -34.49
N ARG A 8 0.17 10.01 -35.46
CA ARG A 8 0.29 11.46 -35.22
C ARG A 8 -0.83 11.99 -34.32
N ILE A 9 -2.07 11.56 -34.54
CA ILE A 9 -3.21 11.97 -33.70
C ILE A 9 -3.05 11.42 -32.29
N PHE A 10 -2.59 10.17 -32.15
CA PHE A 10 -2.36 9.56 -30.83
C PHE A 10 -1.23 10.26 -30.07
N SER A 11 -0.12 10.64 -30.73
CA SER A 11 0.97 11.36 -30.08
C SER A 11 0.58 12.78 -29.68
N GLU A 12 -0.16 13.48 -30.52
CA GLU A 12 -0.72 14.81 -30.25
C GLU A 12 -1.74 14.75 -29.09
N LEU A 13 -2.58 13.72 -29.05
CA LEU A 13 -3.54 13.52 -27.97
C LEU A 13 -2.85 13.13 -26.66
N SER A 14 -1.85 12.26 -26.72
CA SER A 14 -1.07 11.83 -25.55
C SER A 14 -0.37 13.01 -24.89
N SER A 15 0.28 13.88 -25.67
CA SER A 15 0.94 15.07 -25.12
C SER A 15 -0.04 16.09 -24.55
N ARG A 16 -1.26 16.20 -25.09
CA ARG A 16 -2.34 17.03 -24.51
C ARG A 16 -2.98 16.42 -23.27
N LEU A 17 -3.15 15.09 -23.23
CA LEU A 17 -3.72 14.35 -22.10
C LEU A 17 -2.77 14.34 -20.90
N LEU A 18 -1.47 14.18 -21.16
CA LEU A 18 -0.41 14.11 -20.14
C LEU A 18 0.06 15.50 -19.64
N SER A 19 -0.50 16.60 -20.17
CA SER A 19 -0.22 17.96 -19.67
C SER A 19 -0.95 18.28 -18.35
N ASN A 20 -1.81 17.39 -17.86
CA ASN A 20 -2.33 17.46 -16.50
C ASN A 20 -1.43 16.60 -15.59
N ASN A 21 -0.82 17.26 -14.60
CA ASN A 21 0.12 16.71 -13.62
C ASN A 21 -0.50 15.65 -12.70
N ASP A 22 -0.87 14.49 -13.22
CA ASP A 22 -1.07 13.29 -12.42
C ASP A 22 -0.04 12.26 -12.87
N GLU A 23 0.99 12.06 -12.04
CA GLU A 23 1.99 11.02 -12.21
C GLU A 23 1.27 9.66 -12.32
N CYS A 24 1.11 9.15 -13.54
CA CYS A 24 0.57 7.81 -13.76
C CYS A 24 1.66 6.79 -13.39
N ALA A 25 1.79 6.52 -12.09
CA ALA A 25 2.72 5.53 -11.57
C ALA A 25 2.41 4.17 -12.22
N ILE A 26 3.39 3.62 -12.91
CA ILE A 26 3.35 2.24 -13.42
C ILE A 26 3.43 1.35 -12.19
N ASP A 27 2.27 0.86 -11.74
CA ASP A 27 2.09 0.03 -10.55
C ASP A 27 2.86 -1.28 -10.68
N THR A 28 4.12 -1.27 -10.26
CA THR A 28 4.96 -2.47 -10.26
C THR A 28 4.61 -3.26 -9.00
N PRO A 29 4.41 -4.60 -9.04
CA PRO A 29 3.97 -5.39 -7.89
C PRO A 29 4.79 -5.20 -6.59
N GLN A 30 6.06 -4.81 -6.71
CA GLN A 30 6.92 -4.49 -5.57
C GLN A 30 6.50 -3.21 -4.83
N ILE A 31 6.07 -2.17 -5.55
CA ILE A 31 5.60 -0.90 -4.97
C ILE A 31 4.33 -1.16 -4.17
N GLN A 32 3.37 -1.87 -4.76
CA GLN A 32 2.10 -2.24 -4.10
C GLN A 32 2.32 -3.02 -2.79
N LEU A 33 3.23 -4.01 -2.78
CA LEU A 33 3.50 -4.77 -1.55
C LEU A 33 4.15 -3.91 -0.47
N THR A 34 5.03 -2.99 -0.86
CA THR A 34 5.70 -2.09 0.09
C THR A 34 4.68 -1.17 0.76
N ASP A 35 3.73 -0.65 -0.01
CA ASP A 35 2.62 0.16 0.51
C ASP A 35 1.68 -0.65 1.41
N GLU A 36 1.37 -1.90 1.05
CA GLU A 36 0.59 -2.81 1.89
C GLU A 36 1.26 -3.05 3.26
N ILE A 37 2.58 -3.24 3.27
CA ILE A 37 3.36 -3.43 4.49
C ILE A 37 3.31 -2.17 5.35
N LYS A 38 3.49 -0.99 4.74
CA LYS A 38 3.42 0.29 5.44
C LYS A 38 2.04 0.51 6.07
N LYS A 39 0.98 0.21 5.31
CA LYS A 39 -0.40 0.30 5.81
C LYS A 39 -0.64 -0.67 6.97
N ALA A 40 -0.21 -1.93 6.83
CA ALA A 40 -0.35 -2.92 7.89
C ALA A 40 0.41 -2.53 9.17
N TYR A 41 1.59 -1.91 9.04
CA TYR A 41 2.32 -1.37 10.18
C TYR A 41 1.54 -0.24 10.87
N GLN A 42 1.00 0.72 10.11
CA GLN A 42 0.17 1.79 10.66
C GLN A 42 -1.08 1.26 11.37
N ASP A 43 -1.73 0.26 10.78
CA ASP A 43 -2.90 -0.40 11.37
C ASP A 43 -2.53 -1.10 12.68
N TRP A 44 -1.38 -1.79 12.74
CA TRP A 44 -0.89 -2.40 13.97
C TRP A 44 -0.58 -1.36 15.05
N VAL A 45 0.10 -0.26 14.72
CA VAL A 45 0.34 0.83 15.68
C VAL A 45 -0.97 1.42 16.20
N ARG A 46 -1.98 1.58 15.34
CA ARG A 46 -3.30 2.06 15.74
C ARG A 46 -4.00 1.09 16.69
N ALA A 47 -4.00 -0.21 16.35
CA ALA A 47 -4.60 -1.25 17.19
C ALA A 47 -3.90 -1.39 18.54
N GLN A 48 -2.56 -1.29 18.57
CA GLN A 48 -1.78 -1.29 19.79
C GLN A 48 -2.13 -0.11 20.70
N LYS A 49 -2.26 1.11 20.13
CA LYS A 49 -2.73 2.28 20.88
C LYS A 49 -4.15 2.04 21.41
N TYR A 50 -5.07 1.57 20.58
CA TYR A 50 -6.44 1.29 21.02
C TYR A 50 -6.46 0.31 22.20
N PHE A 51 -5.70 -0.78 22.12
CA PHE A 51 -5.55 -1.75 23.21
C PHE A 51 -4.96 -1.13 24.50
N GLN A 52 -4.02 -0.20 24.39
CA GLN A 52 -3.46 0.48 25.56
C GLN A 52 -4.43 1.45 26.23
N TRP A 53 -5.38 2.02 25.48
CA TRP A 53 -6.29 3.06 25.97
C TRP A 53 -7.69 2.55 26.30
N VAL A 54 -8.09 1.36 25.84
CA VAL A 54 -9.42 0.82 26.11
C VAL A 54 -9.57 0.51 27.61
N CYS A 55 -10.60 1.09 28.22
CA CYS A 55 -10.95 0.84 29.63
C CYS A 55 -12.31 0.15 29.79
N ASP A 56 -13.09 0.07 28.72
CA ASP A 56 -14.41 -0.57 28.73
C ASP A 56 -14.24 -2.10 28.72
N PRO A 57 -14.65 -2.81 29.80
CA PRO A 57 -14.51 -4.26 29.89
C PRO A 57 -15.16 -5.02 28.73
N GLU A 58 -16.25 -4.51 28.15
CA GLU A 58 -16.93 -5.15 27.02
C GLU A 58 -16.13 -5.03 25.71
N LEU A 59 -15.13 -4.16 25.66
CA LEU A 59 -14.33 -3.88 24.48
C LEU A 59 -12.88 -4.36 24.58
N VAL A 60 -12.41 -4.79 25.75
CA VAL A 60 -11.02 -5.24 25.97
C VAL A 60 -10.70 -6.45 25.10
N ASP A 61 -11.56 -7.47 25.10
CA ASP A 61 -11.34 -8.68 24.28
C ASP A 61 -11.26 -8.33 22.79
N HIS A 62 -12.17 -7.47 22.33
CA HIS A 62 -12.13 -6.97 20.96
C HIS A 62 -10.82 -6.24 20.65
N ALA A 63 -10.30 -5.43 21.58
CA ALA A 63 -9.03 -4.73 21.41
C ALA A 63 -7.83 -5.69 21.35
N ILE A 64 -7.82 -6.74 22.17
CA ILE A 64 -6.80 -7.81 22.14
C ILE A 64 -6.80 -8.48 20.76
N PHE A 65 -7.97 -8.94 20.30
CA PHE A 65 -8.08 -9.60 19.00
C PHE A 65 -7.66 -8.70 17.84
N GLN A 66 -8.03 -7.42 17.88
CA GLN A 66 -7.64 -6.47 16.84
C GLN A 66 -6.13 -6.22 16.81
N GLU A 67 -5.48 -6.05 17.97
CA GLU A 67 -4.02 -5.89 18.05
C GLU A 67 -3.31 -7.12 17.46
N GLU A 68 -3.74 -8.31 17.89
CA GLU A 68 -3.11 -9.55 17.47
C GLU A 68 -3.29 -9.81 15.98
N ALA A 69 -4.49 -9.56 15.45
CA ALA A 69 -4.80 -9.70 14.03
C ALA A 69 -3.96 -8.73 13.17
N ALA A 70 -3.86 -7.46 13.57
CA ALA A 70 -3.06 -6.46 12.85
C ALA A 70 -1.57 -6.82 12.86
N ARG A 71 -1.04 -7.26 14.02
CA ARG A 71 0.34 -7.73 14.15
C ARG A 71 0.63 -8.94 13.26
N LYS A 72 -0.25 -9.94 13.28
CA LYS A 72 -0.13 -11.15 12.44
C LYS A 72 -0.12 -10.80 10.96
N LYS A 73 -1.00 -9.89 10.51
CA LYS A 73 -1.04 -9.41 9.14
C LYS A 73 0.26 -8.72 8.73
N TYR A 74 0.78 -7.82 9.58
CA TYR A 74 2.06 -7.15 9.32
C TYR A 74 3.22 -8.15 9.15
N ILE A 75 3.35 -9.11 10.08
CA ILE A 75 4.39 -10.16 10.03
C ILE A 75 4.25 -11.01 8.76
N TYR A 76 3.02 -11.39 8.40
CA TYR A 76 2.75 -12.15 7.18
C TYR A 76 3.26 -11.41 5.94
N LEU A 77 2.99 -10.11 5.82
CA LEU A 77 3.42 -9.32 4.67
C LEU A 77 4.95 -9.13 4.63
N LEU A 78 5.61 -8.96 5.78
CA LEU A 78 7.08 -8.96 5.86
C LEU A 78 7.68 -10.27 5.35
N ASN A 79 7.11 -11.41 5.77
CA ASN A 79 7.55 -12.72 5.30
C ASN A 79 7.30 -12.89 3.80
N LYS A 80 6.18 -12.40 3.29
CA LYS A 80 5.86 -12.39 1.85
C LYS A 80 6.89 -11.60 1.05
N ALA A 81 7.24 -10.38 1.49
CA ALA A 81 8.26 -9.56 0.85
C ALA A 81 9.64 -10.24 0.86
N LYS A 82 10.03 -10.82 1.99
CA LYS A 82 11.28 -11.58 2.12
C LYS A 82 11.33 -12.75 1.12
N ASN A 83 10.24 -13.50 0.98
CA ASN A 83 10.16 -14.62 0.04
C ASN A 83 10.19 -14.19 -1.43
N GLN A 84 9.81 -12.94 -1.72
CA GLN A 84 9.87 -12.34 -3.05
C GLN A 84 11.20 -11.60 -3.32
N GLY A 85 12.15 -11.62 -2.38
CA GLY A 85 13.43 -10.92 -2.51
C GLY A 85 13.30 -9.39 -2.49
N ILE A 86 12.19 -8.87 -2.00
CA ILE A 86 11.93 -7.43 -1.94
C ILE A 86 12.58 -6.90 -0.66
N SER A 87 13.57 -6.02 -0.82
CA SER A 87 14.17 -5.30 0.30
C SER A 87 13.26 -4.13 0.69
N ILE A 88 12.78 -4.13 1.93
CA ILE A 88 11.95 -3.06 2.46
C ILE A 88 12.89 -2.01 3.05
N GLU A 89 13.30 -1.03 2.26
CA GLU A 89 14.01 0.14 2.77
C GLU A 89 13.00 1.10 3.40
N TRP A 90 12.76 0.94 4.69
CA TRP A 90 11.87 1.83 5.44
C TRP A 90 12.59 2.36 6.68
N ASN A 91 12.63 3.69 6.81
CA ASN A 91 13.09 4.39 8.01
C ASN A 91 11.93 4.45 9.01
N LYS A 92 12.09 3.74 10.14
CA LYS A 92 11.11 3.65 11.24
C LYS A 92 11.30 4.75 12.27
#